data_AF-A0A7S1E252-F1
#
_entry.id   AF-A0A7S1E252-F1
#
_cell.length_a   1.000
_cell.length_b   1.000
_cell.length_c   1.000
_cell.angle_alpha   90.00
_cell.angle_beta   90.00
_cell.angle_gamma   90.00
#
_symmetry.space_group_name_H-M   'P 1'
#
loop_
_entity.id
_entity.type
_entity.pdbx_description
1 polymer ?
#
loop_
_entity_poly.entity_id
_entity_poly.type
_entity_poly.pdbx_seq_one_letter_code
_entity_poly.pdbx_strand_id
1 'polypeptide(L)'
;GEAAYRNEVQKIGLTNKLPDGWQVLGLTQEKANAIYTEEKNRNFTSLKDEIYSDEVFNYNEKGQRVDDDGNVIDEEDRKRNEMEKEWEDESPSDGAFECGNCGYTIFVAEGRGSKFFGAGFKCPECGAEKDQFFSPDLDDDE
;
A
#
# COMPACT_ATOMS: atom_id res chain seq x y z
N GLY A 1 27.26 7.17 -7.72
CA GLY A 1 26.19 6.17 -7.51
C GLY A 1 26.42 4.99 -8.43
N GLU A 2 26.09 3.78 -8.01
CA GLU A 2 26.35 2.52 -8.74
C GLU A 2 25.87 2.53 -10.20
N ALA A 3 24.76 3.22 -10.51
CA ALA A 3 24.26 3.37 -11.87
C ALA A 3 25.24 4.10 -12.82
N ALA A 4 26.04 5.05 -12.32
CA ALA A 4 27.08 5.72 -13.11
C ALA A 4 28.25 4.77 -13.40
N TYR A 5 28.63 3.96 -12.41
CA TYR A 5 29.68 2.96 -12.54
C TYR A 5 29.30 1.84 -13.54
N ARG A 6 28.05 1.33 -13.49
CA ARG A 6 27.55 0.35 -14.49
C ARG A 6 27.67 0.88 -15.92
N ASN A 7 27.28 2.14 -16.12
CA ASN A 7 27.38 2.79 -17.44
C ASN A 7 28.83 2.93 -17.92
N GLU A 8 29.77 3.26 -17.03
CA GLU A 8 31.19 3.34 -17.38
C GLU A 8 31.78 1.97 -17.73
N VAL A 9 31.48 0.93 -16.94
CA VAL A 9 31.96 -0.44 -17.18
C VAL A 9 31.43 -0.99 -18.51
N GLN A 10 30.15 -0.76 -18.82
CA GLN A 10 29.56 -1.15 -20.11
C GLN A 10 30.19 -0.41 -21.29
N LYS A 11 30.56 0.88 -21.12
CA LYS A 11 31.23 1.67 -22.16
C LYS A 11 32.67 1.22 -22.41
N ILE A 12 33.39 0.83 -21.36
CA ILE A 12 34.77 0.36 -21.44
C ILE A 12 34.84 -1.01 -22.13
N GLY A 13 33.87 -1.89 -21.86
CA GLY A 13 33.75 -3.18 -22.54
C GLY A 13 34.85 -4.18 -22.16
N LEU A 14 35.02 -5.20 -23.01
CA LEU A 14 36.15 -6.12 -22.93
C LEU A 14 37.43 -5.39 -23.34
N THR A 15 38.45 -5.39 -22.48
CA THR A 15 39.69 -4.65 -22.74
C THR A 15 40.90 -5.57 -22.86
N ASN A 16 41.82 -5.16 -23.72
CA ASN A 16 43.12 -5.82 -23.87
C ASN A 16 44.12 -5.39 -22.79
N LYS A 17 43.79 -4.37 -21.99
CA LYS A 17 44.63 -3.83 -20.92
C LYS A 17 43.75 -3.42 -19.75
N LEU A 18 43.99 -4.03 -18.59
CA LEU A 18 43.27 -3.70 -17.37
C LEU A 18 43.62 -2.28 -16.88
N PRO A 19 42.63 -1.51 -16.39
CA PRO A 19 42.88 -0.23 -15.73
C PRO A 19 43.79 -0.36 -14.50
N ASP A 20 44.53 0.71 -14.18
CA ASP A 20 45.37 0.76 -13.00
C ASP A 20 44.51 0.59 -11.72
N GLY A 21 44.97 -0.27 -10.79
CA GLY A 21 44.24 -0.62 -9.57
C GLY A 21 43.65 -2.03 -9.54
N TRP A 22 43.41 -2.66 -10.70
CA TRP A 22 42.93 -4.05 -10.77
C TRP A 22 43.96 -5.08 -10.25
N GLN A 23 45.23 -4.72 -10.30
CA GLN A 23 46.34 -5.49 -9.75
C GLN A 23 46.25 -5.64 -8.23
N VAL A 24 45.65 -4.66 -7.52
CA VAL A 24 45.44 -4.69 -6.07
C VAL A 24 44.47 -5.80 -5.67
N LEU A 25 43.51 -6.11 -6.55
CA LEU A 25 42.54 -7.18 -6.37
C LEU A 25 43.08 -8.56 -6.79
N GLY A 26 44.32 -8.64 -7.29
CA GLY A 26 44.91 -9.89 -7.77
C GLY A 26 44.21 -10.49 -8.99
N LEU A 27 43.44 -9.68 -9.73
CA LEU A 27 42.69 -10.12 -10.90
C LEU A 27 43.60 -10.16 -12.12
N THR A 28 43.70 -11.32 -12.75
CA THR A 28 44.32 -11.46 -14.07
C THR A 28 43.35 -10.97 -15.14
N GLN A 29 43.88 -10.61 -16.32
CA GLN A 29 43.06 -10.17 -17.45
C GLN A 29 42.00 -11.22 -17.85
N GLU A 30 42.38 -12.49 -17.84
CA GLU A 30 41.45 -13.59 -18.12
C GLU A 30 40.31 -13.65 -17.10
N LYS A 31 40.63 -13.56 -15.81
CA LYS A 31 39.62 -13.57 -14.74
C LYS A 31 38.70 -12.35 -14.82
N ALA A 32 39.26 -11.16 -15.10
CA ALA A 32 38.48 -9.94 -15.25
C ALA A 32 37.52 -10.02 -16.44
N ASN A 33 37.96 -10.55 -17.57
CA ASN A 33 37.11 -10.75 -18.75
C ASN A 33 36.04 -11.82 -18.52
N ALA A 34 36.36 -12.88 -17.75
CA ALA A 34 35.38 -13.88 -17.36
C ALA A 34 34.26 -13.29 -16.48
N ILE A 35 34.65 -12.55 -15.43
CA ILE A 35 33.70 -11.84 -14.55
C ILE A 35 32.85 -10.85 -15.35
N TYR A 36 33.47 -10.06 -16.23
CA TYR A 36 32.74 -9.12 -17.08
C TYR A 36 31.68 -9.83 -17.95
N THR A 37 32.01 -10.99 -18.52
CA THR A 37 31.08 -11.73 -19.37
C THR A 37 29.91 -12.30 -18.57
N GLU A 38 30.20 -12.84 -17.38
CA GLU A 38 29.19 -13.33 -16.44
C GLU A 38 28.23 -12.21 -16.01
N GLU A 39 28.79 -11.08 -15.56
CA GLU A 39 28.00 -9.93 -15.11
C GLU A 39 27.24 -9.24 -16.25
N LYS A 40 27.82 -9.21 -17.46
CA LYS A 40 27.13 -8.69 -18.65
C LYS A 40 25.88 -9.51 -18.98
N ASN A 41 25.93 -10.84 -18.82
CA ASN A 41 24.75 -11.70 -19.02
C ASN A 41 23.65 -11.40 -17.99
N ARG A 42 24.03 -10.93 -16.81
CA ARG A 42 23.13 -10.47 -15.75
C ARG A 42 22.77 -8.98 -15.86
N ASN A 43 23.15 -8.32 -16.95
CA ASN A 43 23.00 -6.88 -17.16
C ASN A 43 23.59 -6.01 -16.04
N PHE A 44 24.61 -6.51 -15.33
CA PHE A 44 25.21 -5.88 -14.14
C PHE A 44 24.20 -5.56 -13.04
N THR A 45 23.10 -6.32 -13.00
CA THR A 45 22.10 -6.25 -11.93
C THR A 45 22.67 -6.95 -10.71
N SER A 46 22.62 -6.30 -9.56
CA SER A 46 23.10 -6.95 -8.34
C SER A 46 22.18 -8.10 -7.94
N LEU A 47 22.70 -9.11 -7.25
CA LEU A 47 21.86 -10.18 -6.68
C LEU A 47 20.79 -9.60 -5.75
N LYS A 48 21.11 -8.49 -5.08
CA LYS A 48 20.14 -7.76 -4.26
C LYS A 48 19.03 -7.17 -5.11
N ASP A 49 19.32 -6.55 -6.25
CA ASP A 49 18.30 -6.01 -7.14
C ASP A 49 17.50 -7.14 -7.82
N GLU A 50 18.09 -8.31 -8.06
CA GLU A 50 17.35 -9.47 -8.59
C GLU A 50 16.37 -10.05 -7.55
N ILE A 51 16.76 -10.08 -6.27
CA ILE A 51 15.95 -10.63 -5.17
C ILE A 51 14.98 -9.59 -4.58
N TYR A 52 15.40 -8.34 -4.52
CA TYR A 52 14.71 -7.22 -3.87
C TYR A 52 14.44 -6.08 -4.87
N SER A 53 14.29 -6.38 -6.16
CA SER A 53 13.49 -5.52 -7.03
C SER A 53 12.05 -5.67 -6.59
N ASP A 54 11.76 -5.13 -5.40
CA ASP A 54 10.42 -4.78 -5.01
C ASP A 54 9.97 -3.79 -6.08
N GLU A 55 9.17 -4.28 -7.02
CA GLU A 55 8.36 -3.42 -7.87
C GLU A 55 7.70 -2.42 -6.91
N VAL A 56 8.07 -1.15 -7.03
CA VAL A 56 7.56 -0.10 -6.16
C VAL A 56 6.09 0.04 -6.54
N PHE A 57 5.22 -0.63 -5.79
CA PHE A 57 3.79 -0.51 -5.99
C PHE A 57 3.32 0.81 -5.41
N ASN A 58 2.52 1.52 -6.20
CA ASN A 58 1.73 2.60 -5.68
C ASN A 58 0.51 2.01 -4.99
N TYR A 59 0.07 2.65 -3.91
CA TYR A 59 -1.13 2.27 -3.18
C TYR A 59 -2.11 3.43 -3.16
N ASN A 60 -3.39 3.15 -3.39
CA ASN A 60 -4.43 4.14 -3.18
C ASN A 60 -4.73 4.33 -1.67
N GLU A 61 -5.58 5.30 -1.34
CA GLU A 61 -5.98 5.59 0.05
C GLU A 61 -6.67 4.40 0.74
N LYS A 62 -7.23 3.48 -0.04
CA LYS A 62 -7.83 2.22 0.44
C LYS A 62 -6.81 1.10 0.67
N GLY A 63 -5.51 1.36 0.45
CA GLY A 63 -4.43 0.39 0.63
C GLY A 63 -4.34 -0.66 -0.48
N GLN A 64 -4.95 -0.43 -1.64
CA GLN A 64 -4.93 -1.35 -2.79
C GLN A 64 -3.80 -0.99 -3.74
N ARG A 65 -3.18 -2.00 -4.35
CA ARG A 65 -2.11 -1.80 -5.32
C ARG A 65 -2.67 -1.20 -6.61
N VAL A 66 -2.06 -0.11 -7.08
CA VAL A 66 -2.45 0.59 -8.30
C VAL A 66 -1.30 0.72 -9.30
N ASP A 67 -1.64 0.81 -10.58
CA ASP A 67 -0.72 1.18 -11.66
C ASP A 67 -0.43 2.69 -11.66
N ASP A 68 0.44 3.13 -12.58
CA ASP A 68 0.81 4.53 -12.77
C ASP A 68 -0.38 5.42 -13.19
N ASP A 69 -1.43 4.82 -13.75
CA ASP A 69 -2.68 5.49 -14.14
C ASP A 69 -3.72 5.49 -12.99
N GLY A 70 -3.39 4.91 -11.84
CA GLY A 70 -4.26 4.83 -10.65
C GLY A 70 -5.30 3.71 -10.68
N ASN A 71 -5.23 2.77 -11.63
CA ASN A 71 -6.13 1.63 -11.70
C ASN A 71 -5.63 0.50 -10.79
N VAL A 72 -6.58 -0.20 -10.15
CA VAL A 72 -6.26 -1.36 -9.30
C VAL A 72 -5.73 -2.50 -10.17
N ILE A 73 -4.49 -2.92 -9.90
CA ILE A 73 -3.80 -3.96 -10.68
C ILE A 73 -4.12 -5.38 -10.19
N ASP A 74 -4.51 -5.52 -8.93
CA ASP A 74 -4.79 -6.82 -8.33
C ASP A 74 -6.26 -7.22 -8.52
N GLU A 75 -6.48 -8.43 -9.06
CA GLU A 75 -7.82 -8.90 -9.40
C GLU A 75 -8.67 -9.25 -8.17
N GLU A 76 -8.05 -9.62 -7.03
CA GLU A 76 -8.77 -9.80 -5.77
C GLU A 76 -9.17 -8.46 -5.17
N ASP A 77 -8.28 -7.46 -5.19
CA ASP A 77 -8.61 -6.11 -4.73
C ASP A 77 -9.69 -5.46 -5.59
N ARG A 78 -9.68 -5.71 -6.91
CA ARG A 78 -10.73 -5.26 -7.83
C ARG A 78 -12.09 -5.88 -7.49
N LYS A 79 -12.14 -7.20 -7.26
CA LYS A 79 -13.37 -7.91 -6.88
C LYS A 79 -13.90 -7.46 -5.52
N ARG A 80 -13.02 -7.18 -4.56
CA ARG A 80 -13.41 -6.62 -3.25
C ARG A 80 -14.14 -5.28 -3.42
N ASN A 81 -13.61 -4.40 -4.27
CA ASN A 81 -14.20 -3.08 -4.52
C ASN A 81 -15.56 -3.18 -5.24
N GLU A 82 -15.71 -4.11 -6.19
CA GLU A 82 -17.00 -4.38 -6.85
C GLU A 82 -18.05 -4.92 -5.88
N MET A 83 -17.64 -5.77 -4.94
CA MET A 83 -18.53 -6.33 -3.91
C MET A 83 -18.90 -5.31 -2.83
N GLU A 84 -17.99 -4.43 -2.41
CA GLU A 84 -18.28 -3.37 -1.43
C GLU A 84 -19.26 -2.32 -1.98
N LYS A 85 -19.16 -1.99 -3.28
CA LYS A 85 -20.06 -1.04 -3.93
C LYS A 85 -21.53 -1.52 -4.00
N GLU A 86 -21.77 -2.81 -3.87
CA GLU A 86 -23.12 -3.40 -3.91
C GLU A 86 -23.83 -3.40 -2.55
N TRP A 87 -23.13 -3.05 -1.44
CA TRP A 87 -23.66 -3.08 -0.06
C TRP A 87 -23.76 -1.69 0.60
N GLU A 88 -23.54 -0.60 -0.14
CA GLU A 88 -23.60 0.78 0.36
C GLU A 88 -25.03 1.36 0.48
N ASP A 89 -26.06 0.65 0.01
CA ASP A 89 -27.46 1.01 0.28
C ASP A 89 -27.93 0.31 1.57
N GLU A 90 -28.15 1.08 2.65
CA GLU A 90 -28.75 0.71 3.95
C GLU A 90 -27.86 0.22 5.11
N SER A 91 -26.66 0.78 5.31
CA SER A 91 -25.96 0.63 6.62
C SER A 91 -26.21 1.82 7.54
N PRO A 92 -26.63 1.61 8.81
CA PRO A 92 -26.86 2.70 9.77
C PRO A 92 -25.53 3.41 10.08
N SER A 93 -25.58 4.75 10.05
CA SER A 93 -24.43 5.64 10.06
C SER A 93 -23.41 5.34 11.17
N ASP A 94 -22.13 5.43 10.81
CA ASP A 94 -21.05 5.53 11.77
C ASP A 94 -20.96 6.96 12.32
N GLY A 95 -20.39 7.17 13.50
CA GLY A 95 -20.22 8.51 14.08
C GLY A 95 -20.80 8.72 15.48
N ALA A 96 -21.00 9.98 15.86
CA ALA A 96 -21.54 10.36 17.16
C ALA A 96 -23.08 10.32 17.13
N PHE A 97 -23.68 9.79 18.19
CA PHE A 97 -25.13 9.75 18.38
C PHE A 97 -25.49 10.26 19.76
N GLU A 98 -26.45 11.18 19.85
CA GLU A 98 -26.95 11.73 21.10
C GLU A 98 -28.34 11.18 21.43
N CYS A 99 -28.53 10.74 22.67
CA CYS A 99 -29.82 10.34 23.19
C CYS A 99 -30.70 11.57 23.43
N GLY A 100 -31.76 11.76 22.65
CA GLY A 100 -32.71 12.87 22.77
C GLY A 100 -33.49 12.91 24.10
N ASN A 101 -33.45 11.83 24.90
CA ASN A 101 -34.11 11.80 26.21
C ASN A 101 -33.22 12.28 27.37
N CYS A 102 -31.90 12.06 27.31
CA CYS A 102 -31.00 12.39 28.43
C CYS A 102 -29.70 13.10 28.04
N GLY A 103 -29.47 13.35 26.75
CA GLY A 103 -28.26 13.99 26.22
C GLY A 103 -27.02 13.11 26.23
N TYR A 104 -27.15 11.80 26.49
CA TYR A 104 -26.01 10.89 26.48
C TYR A 104 -25.49 10.69 25.05
N THR A 105 -24.25 11.09 24.80
CA THR A 105 -23.58 10.93 23.51
C THR A 105 -22.77 9.63 23.47
N ILE A 106 -22.90 8.89 22.37
CA ILE A 106 -22.15 7.66 22.11
C ILE A 106 -21.41 7.77 20.78
N PHE A 107 -20.14 7.36 20.76
CA PHE A 107 -19.29 7.39 19.58
C PHE A 107 -19.17 5.98 19.03
N VAL A 108 -19.79 5.73 17.89
CA VAL A 108 -19.73 4.44 17.22
C VAL A 108 -18.59 4.46 16.22
N ALA A 109 -17.64 3.52 16.40
CA ALA A 109 -16.52 3.38 15.49
C ALA A 109 -17.00 2.92 14.11
N GLU A 110 -16.28 3.36 13.08
CA GLU A 110 -16.53 3.04 11.67
C GLU A 110 -16.68 1.53 11.42
N GLY A 111 -17.68 1.16 10.63
CA GLY A 111 -18.02 -0.24 10.32
C GLY A 111 -18.58 -1.03 11.51
N ARG A 112 -18.99 -0.38 12.60
CA ARG A 112 -19.59 -1.06 13.78
C ARG A 112 -21.03 -0.64 14.08
N GLY A 113 -21.61 0.32 13.36
CA GLY A 113 -23.01 0.77 13.51
C GLY A 113 -24.05 -0.35 13.60
N SER A 114 -23.99 -1.29 12.65
CA SER A 114 -24.93 -2.42 12.56
C SER A 114 -24.86 -3.41 13.74
N LYS A 115 -23.70 -3.52 14.41
CA LYS A 115 -23.54 -4.34 15.63
C LYS A 115 -23.86 -3.57 16.90
N PHE A 116 -23.70 -2.25 16.86
CA PHE A 116 -23.84 -1.40 18.03
C PHE A 116 -25.31 -1.14 18.38
N PHE A 117 -26.14 -0.87 17.36
CA PHE A 117 -27.58 -0.64 17.52
C PHE A 117 -28.43 -1.89 17.25
N GLY A 118 -28.10 -2.98 17.95
CA GLY A 118 -28.87 -4.23 17.88
C GLY A 118 -30.34 -4.05 18.30
N ALA A 119 -31.17 -5.07 18.06
CA ALA A 119 -32.62 -5.02 18.28
C ALA A 119 -33.08 -4.74 19.74
N GLY A 120 -32.16 -4.78 20.72
CA GLY A 120 -32.44 -4.50 22.13
C GLY A 120 -31.51 -3.45 22.74
N PHE A 121 -30.88 -2.61 21.92
CA PHE A 121 -30.03 -1.53 22.43
C PHE A 121 -30.88 -0.53 23.23
N LYS A 122 -30.40 -0.18 24.43
CA LYS A 122 -30.98 0.84 25.30
C LYS A 122 -29.89 1.79 25.76
N CYS A 123 -30.27 3.06 25.95
CA CYS A 123 -29.40 4.06 26.54
C CYS A 123 -28.88 3.59 27.91
N PRO A 124 -27.56 3.60 28.17
CA PRO A 124 -27.01 3.16 29.44
C PRO A 124 -27.38 4.09 30.61
N GLU A 125 -27.68 5.35 30.34
CA GLU A 125 -28.01 6.35 31.37
C GLU A 125 -29.50 6.37 31.73
N CYS A 126 -30.40 6.31 30.74
CA CYS A 126 -31.84 6.49 30.97
C CYS A 126 -32.72 5.32 30.52
N GLY A 127 -32.16 4.31 29.85
CA GLY A 127 -32.90 3.15 29.35
C GLY A 127 -33.81 3.43 28.14
N ALA A 128 -33.71 4.62 27.54
CA ALA A 128 -34.41 4.95 26.29
C ALA A 128 -34.03 3.98 25.17
N GLU A 129 -34.99 3.69 24.31
CA GLU A 129 -34.82 2.82 23.15
C GLU A 129 -33.94 3.49 22.08
N LYS A 130 -33.41 2.67 21.15
CA LYS A 130 -32.47 3.13 20.12
C LYS A 130 -33.00 4.21 19.18
N ASP A 131 -34.32 4.28 18.99
CA ASP A 131 -35.02 5.27 18.17
C ASP A 131 -34.92 6.69 18.74
N GLN A 132 -34.48 6.83 20.00
CA GLN A 132 -34.25 8.12 20.65
C GLN A 132 -32.80 8.61 20.49
N PHE A 133 -31.99 8.00 19.63
CA PHE A 133 -30.63 8.44 19.32
C PHE A 133 -30.56 9.13 17.96
N PHE A 134 -29.96 10.32 17.92
CA PHE A 134 -29.85 11.16 16.73
C PHE A 134 -28.38 11.53 16.47
N SER A 135 -27.93 11.52 15.22
CA SER A 135 -26.59 12.03 14.88
C SER A 135 -26.66 13.55 14.71
N PRO A 136 -25.88 14.34 15.48
CA PRO A 136 -25.83 15.79 15.29
C PRO A 136 -25.17 16.18 13.96
N ASP A 137 -24.44 15.26 13.31
CA ASP A 137 -23.71 15.51 12.06
C ASP A 137 -24.58 15.41 10.79
N LEU A 138 -25.90 15.17 10.90
CA LEU A 138 -26.82 14.99 9.76
C LEU A 138 -27.78 16.18 9.52
N ASP A 139 -27.67 17.27 10.29
CA ASP A 139 -28.49 18.48 10.15
C ASP A 139 -27.67 19.68 9.62
N ASP A 140 -26.84 19.49 8.59
CA ASP A 140 -26.13 20.58 7.90
C ASP A 140 -26.22 20.43 6.37
N ASP A 141 -27.45 20.43 5.84
CA ASP A 141 -27.75 20.71 4.44
C ASP A 141 -28.98 21.66 4.40
N GLU A 142 -28.71 22.96 4.37
CA GLU A 142 -29.66 24.04 4.02
C GLU A 142 -29.62 24.32 2.50
#